data_AF-A0A1Y3BFU6-F1
#
_entry.id   AF-A0A1Y3BFU6-F1
#
_cell.length_a   1.000
_cell.length_b   1.000
_cell.length_c   1.000
_cell.angle_alpha   90.00
_cell.angle_beta   90.00
_cell.angle_gamma   90.00
#
_symmetry.space_group_name_H-M   'P 1'
#
loop_
_entity.id
_entity.type
_entity.pdbx_description
1 polymer ?
#
loop_
_entity_poly.entity_id
_entity_poly.type
_entity_poly.pdbx_seq_one_letter_code
_entity_poly.pdbx_strand_id
1 'polypeptide(L)'
;MLRFLHHWSKFFTSNQFITNVGEALHLARDFAYVCDTEFPAKQMAEYLCRNNSEPAEIYRRKELVLSTKQLLKEFMDLLNQDRSPLCNGRPQPILDSNIQRNLTHFSLITHGFGSPAIVAALTSNH
;
A
#
# COMPACT_ATOMS: atom_id res chain seq x y z
N MET A 1 1.53 15.14 -9.67
CA MET A 1 1.60 14.09 -10.72
C MET A 1 2.94 13.96 -11.47
N LEU A 2 3.45 15.01 -12.13
CA LEU A 2 4.68 14.94 -12.96
C LEU A 2 5.96 14.55 -12.20
N ARG A 3 6.11 14.97 -10.93
CA ARG A 3 7.27 14.57 -10.12
C ARG A 3 7.29 13.08 -9.77
N PHE A 4 6.13 12.51 -9.45
CA PHE A 4 5.98 11.08 -9.15
C PHE A 4 6.22 10.23 -10.40
N LEU A 5 5.61 10.58 -11.53
CA LEU A 5 5.82 9.88 -12.81
C LEU A 5 7.24 10.06 -13.36
N HIS A 6 7.87 11.21 -13.15
CA HIS A 6 9.26 11.43 -13.58
C HIS A 6 10.26 10.69 -12.68
N HIS A 7 9.98 10.57 -11.38
CA HIS A 7 10.75 9.72 -10.48
C HIS A 7 10.55 8.24 -10.82
N TRP A 8 9.30 7.81 -11.05
CA TRP A 8 8.92 6.44 -11.43
C TRP A 8 9.45 6.03 -12.82
N SER A 9 9.42 6.92 -13.80
CA SER A 9 9.96 6.64 -15.14
C SER A 9 11.49 6.50 -15.11
N LYS A 10 12.19 7.34 -14.33
CA LYS A 10 13.63 7.20 -14.08
C LYS A 10 13.98 5.96 -13.24
N PHE A 11 13.06 5.50 -12.39
CA PHE A 11 13.17 4.32 -11.53
C PHE A 11 13.20 2.98 -12.29
N PHE A 12 12.50 2.90 -13.42
CA PHE A 12 12.50 1.70 -14.29
C PHE A 12 13.57 1.74 -15.39
N THR A 13 13.99 2.94 -15.82
CA THR A 13 14.92 3.12 -16.96
C THR A 13 16.38 3.19 -16.53
N SER A 14 16.67 3.71 -15.35
CA SER A 14 17.98 3.60 -14.74
C SER A 14 17.95 2.40 -13.81
N ASN A 15 18.88 1.47 -13.99
CA ASN A 15 19.21 0.40 -13.04
C ASN A 15 19.84 0.99 -11.74
N GLN A 16 19.37 2.17 -11.33
CA GLN A 16 19.75 2.92 -10.15
C GLN A 16 18.99 2.28 -8.99
N PHE A 17 19.55 1.18 -8.53
CA PHE A 17 19.29 0.55 -7.24
C PHE A 17 18.70 1.55 -6.24
N ILE A 18 17.54 1.24 -5.66
CA ILE A 18 17.27 1.66 -4.30
C ILE A 18 18.40 1.06 -3.46
N THR A 19 19.48 1.82 -3.30
CA THR A 19 20.64 1.39 -2.50
C THR A 19 20.35 1.58 -1.02
N ASN A 20 19.31 2.35 -0.67
CA ASN A 20 18.97 2.68 0.70
C ASN A 20 17.47 2.56 0.93
N VAL A 21 17.09 1.79 1.97
CA VAL A 21 15.72 1.70 2.50
C VAL A 21 15.07 3.07 2.75
N GLY A 22 15.88 4.10 2.99
CA GLY A 22 15.42 5.49 3.10
C GLY A 22 14.74 6.03 1.83
N GLU A 23 15.22 5.68 0.64
CA GLU A 23 14.60 6.12 -0.62
C GLU A 23 13.28 5.38 -0.89
N ALA A 24 13.23 4.06 -0.63
CA ALA A 24 11.98 3.30 -0.68
C ALA A 24 10.91 3.85 0.27
N LEU A 25 11.32 4.23 1.48
CA LEU A 25 10.41 4.82 2.46
C LEU A 25 9.92 6.21 2.02
N HIS A 26 10.79 7.04 1.46
CA HIS A 26 10.40 8.33 0.89
C HIS A 26 9.41 8.15 -0.26
N LEU A 27 9.65 7.19 -1.15
CA LEU A 27 8.72 6.87 -2.22
C LEU A 27 7.34 6.42 -1.71
N ALA A 28 7.31 5.58 -0.66
CA ALA A 28 6.05 5.16 -0.05
C ALA A 28 5.27 6.33 0.55
N ARG A 29 5.96 7.31 1.13
CA ARG A 29 5.35 8.54 1.65
C ARG A 29 4.82 9.43 0.52
N ASP A 30 5.61 9.64 -0.54
CA ASP A 30 5.17 10.39 -1.71
C ASP A 30 3.95 9.72 -2.36
N PHE A 31 3.94 8.39 -2.42
CA PHE A 31 2.81 7.62 -2.89
C PHE A 31 1.57 7.79 -2.01
N ALA A 32 1.71 7.70 -0.68
CA ALA A 32 0.62 7.96 0.27
C ALA A 32 0.02 9.35 0.06
N TYR A 33 0.87 10.38 -0.08
CA TYR A 33 0.42 11.75 -0.35
C TYR A 33 -0.37 11.84 -1.66
N VAL A 34 0.12 11.21 -2.75
CA VAL A 34 -0.60 11.18 -4.04
C VAL A 34 -1.95 10.44 -3.91
N CYS A 35 -2.01 9.35 -3.15
CA CYS A 35 -3.26 8.65 -2.88
C CYS A 35 -4.26 9.48 -2.08
N ASP A 36 -3.78 10.39 -1.22
CA ASP A 36 -4.66 11.28 -0.45
C ASP A 36 -5.10 12.52 -1.26
N THR A 37 -4.22 13.13 -2.05
CA THR A 37 -4.50 14.43 -2.68
C THR A 37 -4.92 14.35 -4.13
N GLU A 38 -4.43 13.35 -4.88
CA GLU A 38 -4.62 13.29 -6.33
C GLU A 38 -5.54 12.15 -6.77
N PHE A 39 -5.67 11.09 -5.97
CA PHE A 39 -6.47 9.92 -6.36
C PHE A 39 -7.97 10.25 -6.30
N PRO A 40 -8.73 10.07 -7.41
CA PRO A 40 -10.11 10.52 -7.51
C PRO A 40 -11.12 9.53 -6.88
N ALA A 41 -10.86 9.10 -5.64
CA ALA A 41 -11.65 8.05 -4.99
C ALA A 41 -13.13 8.43 -4.87
N LYS A 42 -13.42 9.67 -4.49
CA LYS A 42 -14.79 10.18 -4.37
C LYS A 42 -15.53 10.13 -5.69
N GLN A 43 -14.92 10.64 -6.77
CA GLN A 43 -15.55 10.66 -8.09
C GLN A 43 -15.79 9.24 -8.61
N MET A 44 -14.86 8.32 -8.36
CA MET A 44 -15.02 6.91 -8.70
C MET A 44 -16.15 6.24 -7.89
N ALA A 45 -16.20 6.49 -6.58
CA ALA A 45 -17.24 5.95 -5.70
C ALA A 45 -18.63 6.47 -6.10
N GLU A 46 -18.75 7.78 -6.36
CA GLU A 46 -19.99 8.38 -6.88
C GLU A 46 -20.40 7.74 -8.20
N TYR A 47 -19.47 7.58 -9.15
CA TYR A 47 -19.74 6.95 -10.44
C TYR A 47 -20.26 5.52 -10.29
N LEU A 48 -19.62 4.71 -9.45
CA LEU A 48 -20.04 3.33 -9.16
C LEU A 48 -21.40 3.26 -8.44
N CYS A 49 -21.73 4.29 -7.67
CA CYS A 49 -22.95 4.33 -6.87
C CYS A 49 -24.19 4.85 -7.63
N ARG A 50 -24.02 5.50 -8.79
CA ARG A 50 -25.10 6.18 -9.55
C ARG A 50 -26.32 5.32 -9.86
N ASN A 51 -26.15 4.02 -10.06
CA ASN A 51 -27.22 3.13 -10.49
C ASN A 51 -27.88 2.35 -9.34
N ASN A 52 -27.53 2.63 -8.07
CA ASN A 52 -28.13 1.93 -6.93
C ASN A 52 -29.38 2.66 -6.46
N SER A 53 -30.53 2.22 -6.95
CA SER A 53 -31.83 2.84 -6.65
C SER A 53 -32.50 2.28 -5.39
N GLU A 54 -32.15 1.07 -4.94
CA GLU A 54 -32.83 0.42 -3.81
C GLU A 54 -32.15 0.70 -2.47
N PRO A 55 -32.86 1.29 -1.48
CA PRO A 55 -32.30 1.59 -0.17
C PRO A 55 -31.69 0.36 0.55
N ALA A 56 -32.32 -0.81 0.45
CA ALA A 56 -31.84 -2.04 1.07
C ALA A 56 -30.47 -2.48 0.53
N GLU A 57 -30.26 -2.36 -0.77
CA GLU A 57 -28.99 -2.69 -1.41
C GLU A 57 -27.87 -1.72 -1.00
N ILE A 58 -28.20 -0.43 -0.81
CA ILE A 58 -27.26 0.56 -0.28
C ILE A 58 -26.78 0.18 1.13
N TYR A 59 -27.70 -0.21 2.02
CA TYR A 59 -27.34 -0.64 3.37
C TYR A 59 -26.45 -1.89 3.37
N ARG A 60 -26.82 -2.90 2.58
CA ARG A 60 -26.03 -4.13 2.44
C ARG A 60 -24.62 -3.86 1.90
N ARG A 61 -24.48 -2.99 0.89
CA ARG A 61 -23.17 -2.60 0.35
C ARG A 61 -22.33 -1.88 1.39
N LYS A 62 -22.93 -0.98 2.17
CA LYS A 62 -22.23 -0.29 3.26
C LYS A 62 -21.65 -1.28 4.27
N GLU A 63 -22.43 -2.29 4.67
CA GLU A 63 -21.98 -3.34 5.60
C GLU A 63 -20.82 -4.15 5.01
N LEU A 64 -20.89 -4.53 3.73
CA LEU A 64 -19.80 -5.24 3.05
C LEU A 64 -18.52 -4.41 2.97
N VAL A 65 -18.63 -3.10 2.69
CA VAL A 65 -17.48 -2.20 2.66
C VAL A 65 -16.83 -2.08 4.04
N LEU A 66 -17.64 -1.94 5.10
CA LEU A 66 -17.12 -1.90 6.47
C LEU A 66 -16.43 -3.20 6.87
N SER A 67 -17.03 -4.34 6.52
CA SER A 67 -16.44 -5.67 6.77
C SER A 67 -15.12 -5.84 6.03
N THR A 68 -15.06 -5.43 4.76
CA THR A 68 -13.83 -5.47 3.96
C THR A 68 -12.76 -4.55 4.55
N LYS A 69 -13.14 -3.35 5.02
CA LYS A 69 -12.22 -2.41 5.67
C LYS A 69 -11.57 -3.02 6.92
N GLN A 70 -12.31 -3.81 7.69
CA GLN A 70 -11.77 -4.51 8.85
C GLN A 70 -10.72 -5.57 8.45
N LEU A 71 -11.00 -6.39 7.44
CA LEU A 71 -10.03 -7.38 6.94
C LEU A 71 -8.76 -6.71 6.38
N LEU A 72 -8.92 -5.60 5.68
CA LEU A 72 -7.78 -4.81 5.18
C LEU A 72 -6.94 -4.25 6.32
N LYS A 73 -7.55 -3.89 7.46
CA LYS A 73 -6.83 -3.45 8.65
C LYS A 73 -5.94 -4.55 9.22
N GLU A 74 -6.49 -5.75 9.38
CA GLU A 74 -5.73 -6.92 9.86
C GLU A 74 -4.56 -7.25 8.93
N PHE A 75 -4.79 -7.16 7.62
CA PHE A 75 -3.75 -7.34 6.62
C PHE A 75 -2.65 -6.27 6.72
N MET A 76 -3.01 -4.99 6.86
CA MET A 76 -2.04 -3.91 7.08
C MET A 76 -1.25 -4.10 8.38
N ASP A 77 -1.91 -4.53 9.46
CA ASP A 77 -1.26 -4.80 10.74
C ASP A 77 -0.24 -5.94 10.63
N LEU A 78 -0.52 -6.96 9.81
CA LEU A 78 0.44 -8.02 9.47
C LEU A 78 1.63 -7.48 8.66
N LEU A 79 1.38 -6.64 7.64
CA LEU A 79 2.46 -6.02 6.87
C LEU A 79 3.34 -5.10 7.72
N ASN A 80 2.77 -4.37 8.68
CA ASN A 80 3.51 -3.53 9.62
C ASN A 80 4.36 -4.34 10.63
N GLN A 81 4.08 -5.63 10.78
CA GLN A 81 4.89 -6.57 11.55
C GLN A 81 6.03 -7.18 10.75
N ASP A 82 6.15 -6.89 9.44
CA ASP A 82 7.28 -7.35 8.65
C ASP A 82 8.61 -6.88 9.28
N ARG A 83 9.48 -7.84 9.57
CA ARG A 83 10.85 -7.62 10.08
C ARG A 83 11.88 -8.13 9.08
N SER A 84 11.59 -8.00 7.79
CA SER A 84 12.54 -8.32 6.73
C SER A 84 13.85 -7.56 6.95
N PRO A 85 15.01 -8.23 6.91
CA PRO A 85 16.29 -7.58 7.07
C PRO A 85 16.59 -6.73 5.83
N LEU A 86 16.13 -5.48 5.86
CA LEU A 86 16.45 -4.48 4.86
C LEU A 86 17.64 -3.66 5.38
N CYS A 87 18.70 -3.54 4.58
CA CYS A 87 20.02 -3.00 4.98
C CYS A 87 20.74 -3.82 6.08
N ASN A 88 21.61 -3.17 6.88
CA ASN A 88 22.40 -3.78 7.95
C ASN A 88 21.59 -4.11 9.23
N GLY A 89 20.28 -3.87 9.24
CA GLY A 89 19.40 -4.22 10.34
C GLY A 89 19.01 -5.70 10.29
N ARG A 90 19.21 -6.43 11.39
CA ARG A 90 18.69 -7.79 11.57
C ARG A 90 17.71 -7.80 12.76
N PRO A 91 16.52 -7.22 12.60
CA PRO A 91 15.51 -7.28 13.64
C PRO A 91 15.14 -8.73 13.95
N GLN A 92 14.85 -9.03 15.21
CA GLN A 92 14.31 -10.33 15.62
C GLN A 92 12.97 -10.56 14.91
N PRO A 93 12.81 -11.66 14.16
CA PRO A 93 11.53 -12.01 13.56
C PRO A 93 10.45 -12.16 14.64
N ILE A 94 9.30 -11.53 14.43
CA ILE A 94 8.11 -11.66 15.30
C ILE A 94 6.99 -12.50 14.65
N LEU A 95 7.05 -12.65 13.33
CA LEU A 95 6.12 -13.45 12.54
C LEU A 95 6.63 -14.90 12.41
N ASP A 96 5.71 -15.81 12.15
CA ASP A 96 6.04 -17.19 11.76
C ASP A 96 7.03 -17.22 10.60
N SER A 97 7.98 -18.16 10.66
CA SER A 97 9.10 -18.26 9.72
C SER A 97 8.65 -18.34 8.24
N ASN A 98 7.55 -19.04 7.95
CA ASN A 98 7.01 -19.16 6.60
C ASN A 98 6.46 -17.82 6.08
N ILE A 99 5.73 -17.08 6.93
CA ILE A 99 5.18 -15.76 6.57
C ILE A 99 6.32 -14.76 6.41
N GLN A 100 7.25 -14.72 7.36
CA GLN A 100 8.39 -13.82 7.32
C GLN A 100 9.26 -14.07 6.07
N ARG A 101 9.49 -15.34 5.68
CA ARG A 101 10.22 -15.68 4.46
C ARG A 101 9.56 -15.11 3.21
N ASN A 102 8.24 -15.25 3.09
CA ASN A 102 7.50 -14.75 1.93
C ASN A 102 7.52 -13.22 1.87
N LEU A 103 7.34 -12.54 3.01
CA LEU A 103 7.44 -11.09 3.10
C LEU A 103 8.86 -10.61 2.78
N THR A 104 9.90 -11.30 3.24
CA THR A 104 11.29 -10.97 2.91
C THR A 104 11.57 -11.13 1.43
N HIS A 105 11.08 -12.20 0.80
CA HIS A 105 11.20 -12.34 -0.65
C HIS A 105 10.53 -11.18 -1.38
N PHE A 106 9.30 -10.82 -0.99
CA PHE A 106 8.58 -9.68 -1.56
C PHE A 106 9.32 -8.34 -1.35
N SER A 107 9.83 -8.10 -0.15
CA SER A 107 10.59 -6.89 0.17
C SER A 107 11.91 -6.83 -0.59
N LEU A 108 12.56 -7.97 -0.90
CA LEU A 108 13.77 -7.99 -1.74
C LEU A 108 13.45 -7.66 -3.20
N ILE A 109 12.42 -8.25 -3.80
CA ILE A 109 12.06 -8.00 -5.21
C ILE A 109 11.48 -6.59 -5.44
N THR A 110 10.83 -6.02 -4.43
CA THR A 110 10.27 -4.66 -4.49
C THR A 110 11.21 -3.60 -3.93
N HIS A 111 12.44 -3.99 -3.57
CA HIS A 111 13.45 -3.13 -2.96
C HIS A 111 12.96 -2.37 -1.71
N GLY A 112 12.11 -3.01 -0.90
CA GLY A 112 11.58 -2.48 0.35
C GLY A 112 10.45 -1.46 0.19
N PHE A 113 10.07 -1.10 -1.03
CA PHE A 113 8.96 -0.17 -1.29
C PHE A 113 7.58 -0.85 -1.23
N GLY A 114 7.49 -2.13 -1.60
CA GLY A 114 6.21 -2.81 -1.85
C GLY A 114 5.24 -2.81 -0.67
N SER A 115 5.65 -3.33 0.50
CA SER A 115 4.76 -3.42 1.67
C SER A 115 4.33 -2.02 2.17
N PRO A 116 5.24 -1.05 2.33
CA PRO A 116 4.86 0.34 2.65
C PRO A 116 3.90 0.97 1.63
N ALA A 117 4.06 0.70 0.33
CA ALA A 117 3.16 1.21 -0.70
C ALA A 117 1.75 0.63 -0.58
N ILE A 118 1.62 -0.67 -0.30
CA ILE A 118 0.32 -1.32 -0.06
C ILE A 118 -0.36 -0.70 1.16
N VAL A 119 0.37 -0.56 2.27
CA VAL A 119 -0.17 0.08 3.48
C VAL A 119 -0.59 1.53 3.21
N ALA A 120 0.21 2.29 2.47
CA ALA A 120 -0.11 3.66 2.07
C ALA A 120 -1.44 3.73 1.28
N ALA A 121 -1.59 2.93 0.23
CA ALA A 121 -2.80 2.90 -0.59
C ALA A 121 -4.06 2.52 0.21
N LEU A 122 -3.93 1.64 1.20
CA LEU A 122 -5.05 1.16 2.02
C LEU A 122 -5.36 2.08 3.21
N THR A 123 -4.42 2.93 3.62
CA THR A 123 -4.60 3.91 4.71
C THR A 123 -5.22 5.22 4.22
N SER A 124 -5.13 5.51 2.92
CA SER A 124 -5.59 6.77 2.36
C SER A 124 -7.03 7.11 2.70
N ASN A 125 -7.24 8.34 3.17
CA ASN A 125 -8.51 8.80 3.72
C ASN A 125 -9.50 9.13 2.60
N HIS A 126 -10.40 8.19 2.27
CA HIS A 126 -11.60 8.44 1.46
C HIS A 126 -12.84 7.80 2.08
#